data_AF-A0A9P5SYP6-F1
#
_entry.id   AF-A0A9P5SYP6-F1
#
_cell.length_a   1.000
_cell.length_b   1.000
_cell.length_c   1.000
_cell.angle_alpha   90.00
_cell.angle_beta   90.00
_cell.angle_gamma   90.00
#
_symmetry.space_group_name_H-M   'P 1'
#
loop_
_entity.id
_entity.type
_entity.pdbx_description
1 polymer ?
#
loop_
_entity_poly.entity_id
_entity_poly.type
_entity_poly.pdbx_seq_one_letter_code
_entity_poly.pdbx_strand_id
1 'polypeptide(L)'
;RLQDILAEASPSIVVADKQGEQALGVSVLAPLTVVDPGIVLSADLKLKRPSGHIPQTDRLTSNPQIAGLTSNHLAYVIFTSGSTGRLKGVMVEHYGVVHLVMSRPEAYGATPTGNVALFPSFGFDSSVVDIFSTLSFGG
;
A
#
# COMPACT_ATOMS: atom_id res chain seq x y z
N ARG A 1 16.66 1.43 -11.55
CA ARG A 1 16.12 0.90 -10.28
C ARG A 1 14.61 0.68 -10.32
N LEU A 2 13.76 1.70 -10.44
CA LEU A 2 12.28 1.49 -10.45
C LEU A 2 11.82 0.63 -11.64
N GLN A 3 12.41 0.84 -12.82
CA GLN A 3 12.13 0.02 -14.00
C GLN A 3 12.55 -1.45 -13.81
N ASP A 4 13.69 -1.70 -13.14
CA ASP A 4 14.15 -3.05 -12.80
C ASP A 4 13.19 -3.75 -11.83
N ILE A 5 12.67 -3.00 -10.85
CA ILE A 5 11.64 -3.49 -9.91
C ILE A 5 10.38 -3.89 -10.68
N LEU A 6 9.90 -3.06 -11.61
CA LEU A 6 8.70 -3.39 -12.40
C LEU A 6 8.93 -4.60 -13.30
N ALA A 7 10.10 -4.69 -13.94
CA ALA A 7 10.44 -5.84 -14.79
C ALA A 7 10.48 -7.15 -13.99
N GLU A 8 11.02 -7.12 -12.77
CA GLU A 8 11.09 -8.32 -11.91
C GLU A 8 9.74 -8.65 -11.26
N ALA A 9 9.02 -7.65 -10.75
CA ALA A 9 7.72 -7.84 -10.11
C ALA A 9 6.61 -8.23 -11.10
N SER A 10 6.73 -7.82 -12.37
CA SER A 10 5.73 -8.06 -13.42
C SER A 10 4.28 -7.74 -12.97
N PRO A 11 4.00 -6.55 -12.42
CA PRO A 11 2.67 -6.23 -11.89
C PRO A 11 1.65 -6.07 -13.02
N SER A 12 0.39 -6.40 -12.75
CA SER A 12 -0.71 -6.14 -13.70
C SER A 12 -1.20 -4.69 -13.70
N ILE A 13 -1.00 -3.98 -12.58
CA ILE A 13 -1.46 -2.61 -12.33
C ILE A 13 -0.33 -1.83 -11.65
N VAL A 14 -0.15 -0.57 -12.04
CA VAL A 14 0.74 0.39 -11.37
C VAL A 14 -0.08 1.56 -10.87
N VAL A 15 0.05 1.90 -9.59
CA VAL A 15 -0.50 3.13 -9.03
C VAL A 15 0.58 4.20 -9.07
N ALA A 16 0.37 5.26 -9.86
CA ALA A 16 1.33 6.33 -10.03
C ALA A 16 0.62 7.64 -10.34
N ASP A 17 1.05 8.73 -9.72
CA ASP A 17 0.66 10.08 -10.14
C ASP A 17 1.50 10.52 -11.36
N LYS A 18 1.25 11.74 -11.85
CA LYS A 18 2.01 12.31 -12.98
C LYS A 18 3.53 12.32 -12.77
N GLN A 19 4.01 12.51 -11.54
CA GLN A 19 5.44 12.52 -11.25
C GLN A 19 6.00 11.10 -11.32
N GLY A 20 5.28 10.12 -10.76
CA GLY A 20 5.61 8.70 -10.87
C GLY A 20 5.61 8.20 -12.32
N GLU A 21 4.61 8.61 -13.12
CA GLU A 21 4.55 8.27 -14.54
C GLU A 21 5.76 8.80 -15.31
N GLN A 22 6.13 10.06 -15.09
CA GLN A 22 7.32 10.66 -15.70
C GLN A 22 8.60 9.93 -15.28
N ALA A 23 8.73 9.55 -14.01
CA ALA A 23 9.90 8.84 -13.50
C ALA A 23 10.04 7.41 -14.07
N LEU A 24 8.92 6.73 -14.33
CA LEU A 24 8.90 5.37 -14.87
C LEU A 24 9.10 5.37 -16.40
N GLY A 25 8.53 6.35 -17.09
CA GLY A 25 8.64 6.53 -18.53
C GLY A 25 7.59 5.77 -19.32
N VAL A 26 7.15 6.38 -20.43
CA VAL A 26 6.01 5.93 -21.24
C VAL A 26 6.21 4.51 -21.79
N SER A 27 7.42 4.14 -22.21
CA SER A 27 7.70 2.82 -22.77
C SER A 27 7.52 1.68 -21.76
N VAL A 28 7.88 1.91 -20.49
CA VAL A 28 7.75 0.93 -19.40
C VAL A 28 6.30 0.78 -18.98
N LEU A 29 5.54 1.87 -19.02
CA LEU A 29 4.13 1.90 -18.62
C LEU A 29 3.16 1.46 -19.71
N ALA A 30 3.55 1.53 -20.99
CA ALA A 30 2.69 1.20 -22.13
C ALA A 30 1.94 -0.14 -22.03
N PRO A 31 2.53 -1.24 -21.51
CA PRO A 31 1.80 -2.50 -21.36
C PRO A 31 1.00 -2.63 -20.05
N LEU A 32 1.05 -1.65 -19.16
CA LEU A 32 0.50 -1.72 -17.79
C LEU A 32 -0.78 -0.90 -17.67
N THR A 33 -1.69 -1.35 -16.79
CA THR A 33 -2.81 -0.50 -16.36
C THR A 33 -2.29 0.49 -15.32
N VAL A 34 -2.31 1.79 -15.62
CA VAL A 34 -1.88 2.84 -14.69
C VAL A 34 -3.09 3.49 -14.03
N VAL A 35 -3.06 3.58 -12.70
CA VAL A 35 -4.10 4.20 -11.88
C VAL A 35 -3.52 5.42 -11.17
N ASP A 36 -4.03 6.61 -11.49
CA ASP A 36 -3.67 7.84 -10.78
C ASP A 36 -4.44 7.91 -9.45
N PRO A 37 -3.76 7.84 -8.29
CA PRO A 37 -4.41 7.88 -6.99
C PRO A 37 -5.10 9.24 -6.73
N GLY A 38 -4.62 10.33 -7.35
CA GLY A 38 -5.23 11.65 -7.23
C GLY A 38 -6.62 11.72 -7.86
N ILE A 39 -6.87 10.95 -8.92
CA ILE A 39 -8.20 10.86 -9.55
C ILE A 39 -9.14 10.05 -8.66
N VAL A 40 -8.69 8.90 -8.15
CA VAL A 40 -9.49 8.02 -7.27
C VAL A 40 -9.87 8.73 -5.97
N LEU A 41 -8.92 9.44 -5.35
CA LEU A 41 -9.16 10.19 -4.13
C LEU A 41 -9.97 11.47 -4.36
N SER A 42 -9.94 12.07 -5.56
CA SER A 42 -10.75 13.26 -5.87
C SER A 42 -12.26 12.98 -5.97
N ALA A 43 -12.66 11.72 -6.14
CA ALA A 43 -14.05 11.30 -6.05
C ALA A 43 -14.59 11.40 -4.60
N ASP A 44 -13.72 11.33 -3.57
CA ASP A 44 -14.12 11.31 -2.15
C ASP A 44 -13.49 12.42 -1.27
N LEU A 45 -12.47 13.16 -1.74
CA LEU A 45 -11.77 14.19 -0.94
C LEU A 45 -12.28 15.63 -1.11
N LYS A 46 -13.42 15.87 -1.77
CA LYS A 46 -14.16 17.14 -1.60
C LYS A 46 -14.98 17.21 -0.30
N LEU A 47 -14.56 16.50 0.74
CA LEU A 47 -15.12 16.65 2.08
C LEU A 47 -14.45 17.81 2.84
N LYS A 48 -14.55 19.03 2.30
CA LYS A 48 -14.75 20.19 3.18
C LYS A 48 -16.18 20.05 3.71
N ARG A 49 -16.35 19.53 4.94
CA ARG A 49 -17.60 19.79 5.68
C ARG A 49 -17.67 21.30 5.87
N PRO A 50 -18.65 21.99 5.27
CA PRO A 50 -19.98 22.10 5.88
C PRO A 50 -21.15 21.91 4.88
N SER A 51 -22.16 21.18 5.34
CA SER A 51 -23.57 21.25 4.92
C SER A 51 -23.86 21.45 3.42
N GLY A 52 -23.79 20.39 2.63
CA GLY A 52 -24.31 20.39 1.26
C GLY A 52 -24.26 18.98 0.68
N HIS A 53 -25.40 18.47 0.22
CA HIS A 53 -25.57 17.13 -0.32
C HIS A 53 -24.47 16.76 -1.34
N ILE A 54 -23.77 15.66 -1.08
CA ILE A 54 -22.86 15.02 -2.03
C ILE A 54 -23.70 14.16 -2.97
N PRO A 55 -23.59 14.29 -4.30
CA PRO A 55 -24.12 13.30 -5.24
C PRO A 55 -23.43 11.97 -4.95
N GLN A 56 -24.22 11.00 -4.50
CA GLN A 56 -23.76 9.70 -4.04
C GLN A 56 -23.32 8.84 -5.25
N THR A 57 -22.12 9.07 -5.76
CA THR A 57 -21.46 8.10 -6.65
C THR A 57 -21.13 6.86 -5.82
N ASP A 58 -21.70 5.71 -6.22
CA ASP A 58 -21.53 4.34 -5.69
C ASP A 58 -20.59 4.17 -4.50
N ARG A 59 -21.04 4.64 -3.32
CA ARG A 59 -20.32 4.36 -2.07
C ARG A 59 -20.39 2.86 -1.84
N LEU A 60 -19.24 2.19 -1.83
CA LEU A 60 -19.15 0.80 -1.39
C LEU A 60 -19.69 0.73 0.05
N THR A 61 -20.83 0.07 0.23
CA THR A 61 -21.54 -0.03 1.53
C THR A 61 -21.13 -1.26 2.35
N SER A 62 -20.24 -2.09 1.82
CA SER A 62 -19.78 -3.32 2.46
C SER A 62 -18.34 -3.64 2.09
N ASN A 63 -17.68 -4.44 2.94
CA ASN A 63 -16.31 -4.87 2.71
C ASN A 63 -16.26 -5.86 1.52
N PRO A 64 -15.34 -5.69 0.56
CA PRO A 64 -15.21 -6.59 -0.57
C PRO A 64 -14.94 -8.02 -0.08
N GLN A 65 -15.69 -8.98 -0.60
CA GLN A 65 -15.50 -10.41 -0.34
C GLN A 65 -14.83 -11.03 -1.57
N ILE A 66 -13.55 -11.39 -1.44
CA ILE A 66 -12.78 -11.98 -2.53
C ILE A 66 -12.73 -13.50 -2.31
N ALA A 67 -13.45 -14.24 -3.15
CA ALA A 67 -13.47 -15.69 -3.08
C ALA A 67 -12.05 -16.27 -3.25
N GLY A 68 -11.66 -17.18 -2.35
CA GLY A 68 -10.35 -17.84 -2.39
C GLY A 68 -9.19 -17.03 -1.80
N LEU A 69 -9.40 -15.78 -1.36
CA LEU A 69 -8.38 -15.04 -0.62
C LEU A 69 -8.14 -15.69 0.75
N THR A 70 -6.88 -15.96 1.06
CA THR A 70 -6.43 -16.58 2.32
C THR A 70 -5.22 -15.84 2.89
N SER A 71 -4.89 -16.09 4.15
CA SER A 71 -3.72 -15.51 4.81
C SER A 71 -2.37 -15.91 4.19
N ASN A 72 -2.35 -16.90 3.30
CA ASN A 72 -1.14 -17.37 2.62
C ASN A 72 -0.86 -16.63 1.31
N HIS A 73 -1.72 -15.68 0.94
CA HIS A 73 -1.44 -14.78 -0.17
C HIS A 73 -0.44 -13.71 0.26
N LEU A 74 0.35 -13.22 -0.70
CA LEU A 74 1.29 -12.14 -0.47
C LEU A 74 0.57 -10.86 -0.05
N ALA A 75 1.02 -10.28 1.06
CA ALA A 75 0.63 -8.94 1.50
C ALA A 75 1.51 -7.86 0.87
N TYR A 76 2.82 -8.12 0.73
CA TYR A 76 3.73 -7.20 0.05
C TYR A 76 4.95 -7.90 -0.53
N VAL A 77 5.62 -7.20 -1.44
CA VAL A 77 6.97 -7.51 -1.91
C VAL A 77 7.83 -6.26 -1.78
N ILE A 78 8.93 -6.36 -1.01
CA ILE A 78 9.89 -5.26 -0.85
C ILE A 78 11.22 -5.65 -1.49
N PHE A 79 11.75 -4.77 -2.34
CA PHE A 79 12.98 -5.02 -3.09
C PHE A 79 14.22 -4.51 -2.35
N THR A 80 15.11 -5.43 -2.04
CA THR A 80 16.40 -5.15 -1.38
C THR A 80 17.55 -5.22 -2.38
N SER A 81 18.67 -4.58 -2.04
CA SER A 81 19.92 -4.76 -2.77
C SER A 81 20.43 -6.18 -2.54
N GLY A 82 20.51 -7.00 -3.59
CA GLY A 82 21.16 -8.30 -3.49
C GLY A 82 22.68 -8.15 -3.44
N SER A 83 23.34 -9.04 -2.71
CA SER A 83 24.81 -9.14 -2.65
C SER A 83 25.47 -9.38 -4.03
N THR A 84 24.70 -9.86 -5.00
CA THR A 84 25.13 -10.11 -6.39
C THR A 84 24.84 -8.92 -7.32
N GLY A 85 24.44 -7.77 -6.80
CA GLY A 85 24.09 -6.56 -7.57
C GLY A 85 22.70 -6.59 -8.23
N ARG A 86 22.05 -7.75 -8.29
CA ARG A 86 20.65 -7.87 -8.71
C ARG A 86 19.71 -7.60 -7.53
N LEU A 87 18.59 -6.94 -7.79
CA LEU A 87 17.54 -6.78 -6.78
C LEU A 87 16.95 -8.15 -6.41
N LYS A 88 16.41 -8.23 -5.20
CA LYS A 88 15.70 -9.40 -4.70
C LYS A 88 14.39 -8.95 -4.07
N GLY A 89 13.27 -9.44 -4.58
CA GLY A 89 11.96 -9.26 -3.98
C GLY A 89 11.80 -10.17 -2.76
N VAL A 90 11.65 -9.57 -1.57
CA VAL A 90 11.26 -10.29 -0.36
C VAL A 90 9.75 -10.37 -0.34
N MET A 91 9.21 -11.58 -0.53
CA MET A 91 7.78 -11.85 -0.58
C MET A 91 7.27 -12.20 0.82
N VAL A 92 6.30 -11.44 1.32
CA VAL A 92 5.72 -11.63 2.66
C VAL A 92 4.23 -11.85 2.56
N GLU A 93 3.74 -12.92 3.17
CA GLU A 93 2.33 -13.29 3.22
C GLU A 93 1.56 -12.53 4.30
N HIS A 94 0.23 -12.44 4.15
CA HIS A 94 -0.66 -11.78 5.11
C HIS A 94 -0.50 -12.32 6.53
N TYR A 95 -0.35 -13.64 6.71
CA TYR A 95 -0.19 -14.23 8.04
C TYR A 95 1.04 -13.67 8.77
N GLY A 96 2.13 -13.39 8.05
CA GLY A 96 3.37 -12.84 8.61
C GLY A 96 3.18 -11.42 9.13
N VAL A 97 2.44 -10.59 8.39
CA VAL A 97 2.09 -9.22 8.82
C VAL A 97 1.21 -9.24 10.06
N VAL A 98 0.18 -10.08 10.09
CA VAL A 98 -0.71 -10.22 11.25
C VAL A 98 0.08 -10.71 12.47
N HIS A 99 0.94 -11.72 12.29
CA HIS A 99 1.77 -12.23 13.37
C HIS A 99 2.70 -11.15 13.94
N LEU A 100 3.34 -10.36 13.07
CA LEU A 100 4.19 -9.24 13.47
C LEU A 100 3.42 -8.22 14.32
N VAL A 101 2.30 -7.71 13.81
CA VAL A 101 1.47 -6.69 14.48
C VAL A 101 0.94 -7.19 15.82
N MET A 102 0.54 -8.47 15.90
CA MET A 102 -0.01 -9.07 17.11
C MET A 102 1.06 -9.52 18.12
N SER A 103 2.32 -9.58 17.74
CA SER A 103 3.38 -10.12 18.60
C SER A 103 3.70 -9.23 19.80
N ARG A 104 3.61 -7.90 19.64
CA ARG A 104 3.98 -6.90 20.67
C ARG A 104 3.15 -5.61 20.54
N PRO A 105 1.82 -5.69 20.67
CA PRO A 105 0.93 -4.55 20.44
C PRO A 105 1.35 -3.32 21.26
N GLU A 106 1.62 -3.47 22.55
CA GLU A 106 2.01 -2.35 23.42
C GLU A 106 3.31 -1.67 22.96
N ALA A 107 4.30 -2.46 22.52
CA ALA A 107 5.58 -1.93 22.04
C ALA A 107 5.46 -1.22 20.68
N TYR A 108 4.40 -1.52 19.92
CA TYR A 108 4.11 -0.91 18.62
C TYR A 108 3.06 0.19 18.69
N GLY A 109 2.74 0.69 19.89
CA GLY A 109 1.81 1.81 20.06
C GLY A 109 0.36 1.45 19.73
N ALA A 110 -0.01 0.17 19.85
CA ALA A 110 -1.36 -0.35 19.62
C ALA A 110 -2.35 0.15 20.68
N THR A 111 -2.71 1.43 20.61
CA THR A 111 -3.72 2.02 21.49
C THR A 111 -4.66 2.88 20.64
N PRO A 112 -5.97 2.93 20.97
CA PRO A 112 -6.93 3.77 20.27
C PRO A 112 -6.68 5.29 20.37
N THR A 113 -5.68 5.70 21.14
CA THR A 113 -5.27 7.11 21.30
C THR A 113 -3.79 7.28 20.99
N GLY A 114 -3.14 6.24 20.48
CA GLY A 114 -1.71 6.18 20.23
C GLY A 114 -1.40 6.78 18.87
N ASN A 115 -0.51 7.78 18.83
CA ASN A 115 -0.01 8.31 17.57
C ASN A 115 1.33 7.67 17.25
N VAL A 116 1.47 7.07 16.08
CA VAL A 116 2.73 6.55 15.55
C VAL A 116 3.16 7.40 14.36
N ALA A 117 4.41 7.84 14.34
CA ALA A 117 4.97 8.52 13.18
C ALA A 117 5.33 7.48 12.12
N LEU A 118 4.76 7.60 10.91
CA LEU A 118 5.24 6.86 9.75
C LEU A 118 6.58 7.45 9.30
N PHE A 119 7.68 6.89 9.80
CA PHE A 119 9.02 7.45 9.61
C PHE A 119 9.82 6.77 8.50
N PRO A 120 9.92 5.43 8.44
CA PRO A 120 10.62 4.77 7.35
C PRO A 120 9.88 4.98 6.03
N SER A 121 10.64 5.06 4.93
CA SER A 121 10.03 4.99 3.60
C SER A 121 9.26 3.68 3.46
N PHE A 122 8.11 3.72 2.80
CA PHE A 122 7.27 2.56 2.53
C PHE A 122 7.96 1.47 1.69
N GLY A 123 9.13 1.78 1.11
CA GLY A 123 10.00 0.82 0.44
C GLY A 123 10.89 -0.01 1.40
N PHE A 124 10.75 0.13 2.72
CA PHE A 124 11.45 -0.65 3.74
C PHE A 124 10.45 -1.37 4.65
N ASP A 125 10.80 -2.57 5.10
CA ASP A 125 9.92 -3.44 5.90
C ASP A 125 9.59 -2.85 7.28
N SER A 126 10.45 -2.02 7.84
CA SER A 126 10.18 -1.31 9.09
C SER A 126 8.94 -0.42 9.04
N SER A 127 8.55 0.10 7.87
CA SER A 127 7.31 0.89 7.74
C SER A 127 6.04 0.05 7.96
N VAL A 128 6.12 -1.27 7.79
CA VAL A 128 4.97 -2.19 7.90
C VAL A 128 4.40 -2.15 9.32
N VAL A 129 5.27 -2.10 10.33
CA VAL A 129 4.82 -1.99 11.74
C VAL A 129 4.11 -0.66 11.97
N ASP A 130 4.69 0.45 11.52
CA ASP A 130 4.12 1.79 11.70
C ASP A 130 2.73 1.90 11.06
N ILE A 131 2.57 1.36 9.84
CA ILE A 131 1.30 1.40 9.10
C ILE A 131 0.26 0.47 9.75
N PHE A 132 0.57 -0.82 9.85
CA PHE A 132 -0.45 -1.81 10.17
C PHE A 132 -0.77 -1.90 11.65
N SER A 133 0.16 -1.55 12.56
CA SER A 133 -0.18 -1.47 13.98
C SER A 133 -1.15 -0.31 14.24
N THR A 134 -0.87 0.87 13.69
CA THR A 134 -1.75 2.04 13.83
C THR A 134 -3.15 1.76 13.29
N LEU A 135 -3.26 1.26 12.05
CA LEU A 135 -4.55 0.99 11.41
C LEU A 135 -5.33 -0.16 12.07
N SER A 136 -4.65 -1.11 12.72
CA SER A 136 -5.32 -2.26 13.35
C SER A 136 -5.86 -1.96 14.75
N PHE A 137 -5.32 -0.94 15.43
CA PHE A 137 -5.66 -0.64 16.82
C PHE A 137 -6.33 0.73 17.02
N GLY A 138 -6.62 1.44 15.93
CA GLY A 138 -7.41 2.67 15.95
C GLY A 138 -6.63 3.89 16.44
N GLY A 139 -5.30 3.89 16.24
CA GLY A 139 -4.43 5.03 16.54
C GLY A 139 -4.76 6.28 15.74
#